data_AF-A0A4U6BML4-F1
#
_entry.id   AF-A0A4U6BML4-F1
#
_cell.length_a   1.000
_cell.length_b   1.000
_cell.length_c   1.000
_cell.angle_alpha   90.00
_cell.angle_beta   90.00
_cell.angle_gamma   90.00
#
_symmetry.space_group_name_H-M   'P 1'
#
loop_
_entity.id
_entity.type
_entity.pdbx_description
1 polymer ?
#
loop_
_entity_poly.entity_id
_entity_poly.type
_entity_poly.pdbx_seq_one_letter_code
_entity_poly.pdbx_strand_id
1 'polypeptide(L)'
;MGHENRTLRIAAGGRHHRHRDHRCGRVSLAQPARGQREGWVKRATSVKRAANHSRPFADRNVAKVFDAYPDAVRAKLLTLRAMILETAAKLDGVGPLEETLKWGQPSYLTTQSGSGSTIRIDRVKADDDRVAMYFHCQTDLVLTFRELYPAQMEYGGNRSILFETTAKIPEKALRHCIGLALTYHARKGGSQNKDVSKNKSASAKKPISVKTTASKKRESATPNKPALRTRRAQPS
;
A
#
# COMPACT_ATOMS: atom_id res chain seq x y z
N MET A 1 -4.46 36.69 -51.40
CA MET A 1 -3.53 37.80 -51.70
C MET A 1 -3.80 38.95 -50.73
N GLY A 2 -2.95 39.99 -50.68
CA GLY A 2 -3.07 41.09 -49.72
C GLY A 2 -4.35 41.92 -49.85
N HIS A 3 -4.57 42.98 -49.05
CA HIS A 3 -3.58 43.78 -48.31
C HIS A 3 -4.11 44.20 -46.93
N GLU A 4 -3.22 44.38 -45.96
CA GLU A 4 -3.47 45.21 -44.76
C GLU A 4 -2.55 46.44 -44.75
N ASN A 5 -3.10 47.59 -44.34
CA ASN A 5 -2.49 48.91 -44.57
C ASN A 5 -1.64 49.39 -43.39
N ARG A 6 -0.62 50.21 -43.71
CA ARG A 6 0.36 50.74 -42.75
C ARG A 6 0.39 52.28 -42.76
N THR A 7 -0.41 52.92 -41.91
CA THR A 7 -0.44 54.41 -41.78
C THR A 7 -0.67 54.78 -40.31
N LEU A 8 0.34 55.20 -39.52
CA LEU A 8 0.97 56.54 -39.43
C LEU A 8 0.08 57.68 -38.89
N ARG A 9 0.27 58.03 -37.61
CA ARG A 9 0.39 59.38 -37.00
C ARG A 9 0.74 59.21 -35.50
N ILE A 10 1.71 59.87 -34.85
CA ILE A 10 2.35 61.22 -34.88
C ILE A 10 1.74 62.19 -33.84
N ALA A 11 2.63 62.78 -33.02
CA ALA A 11 2.46 63.97 -32.16
C ALA A 11 1.51 63.86 -30.94
N ALA A 12 1.63 64.68 -29.88
CA ALA A 12 2.78 65.43 -29.31
C ALA A 12 2.41 66.00 -27.91
N GLY A 13 3.41 66.51 -27.16
CA GLY A 13 3.21 67.26 -25.92
C GLY A 13 3.05 66.39 -24.65
N GLY A 14 3.14 66.95 -23.45
CA GLY A 14 3.49 68.32 -23.07
C GLY A 14 3.54 68.48 -21.54
N ARG A 15 4.63 69.05 -20.99
CA ARG A 15 4.89 69.14 -19.54
C ARG A 15 3.78 69.87 -18.77
N HIS A 16 3.38 69.33 -17.61
CA HIS A 16 3.00 70.14 -16.46
C HIS A 16 3.42 69.50 -15.14
N HIS A 17 3.98 70.30 -14.23
CA HIS A 17 4.14 69.94 -12.82
C HIS A 17 2.78 69.92 -12.11
N ARG A 18 2.63 69.01 -11.14
CA ARG A 18 2.37 69.42 -9.76
C ARG A 18 2.74 68.36 -8.73
N HIS A 19 3.24 68.81 -7.58
CA HIS A 19 3.49 67.98 -6.40
C HIS A 19 2.14 67.48 -5.85
N ARG A 20 2.06 66.21 -5.42
CA ARG A 20 1.01 65.78 -4.49
C ARG A 20 1.47 64.59 -3.65
N ASP A 21 1.67 64.85 -2.37
CA ASP A 21 2.18 63.91 -1.37
C ASP A 21 1.15 62.83 -1.01
N HIS A 22 1.08 61.79 -1.85
CA HIS A 22 0.39 60.56 -1.50
C HIS A 22 1.26 59.75 -0.53
N ARG A 23 1.12 60.12 0.75
CA ARG A 23 1.64 59.42 1.94
C ARG A 23 1.12 57.98 1.96
N CYS A 24 1.78 57.11 1.20
CA CYS A 24 1.38 55.72 1.04
C CYS A 24 1.42 55.03 2.41
N GLY A 25 0.25 54.69 2.93
CA GLY A 25 0.12 54.01 4.21
C GLY A 25 0.77 52.64 4.11
N ARG A 26 2.00 52.51 4.62
CA ARG A 26 2.66 51.21 4.80
C ARG A 26 1.82 50.41 5.80
N VAL A 27 0.88 49.63 5.28
CA VAL A 27 0.16 48.62 6.05
C VAL A 27 1.22 47.71 6.65
N SER A 28 1.38 47.80 7.97
CA SER A 28 2.36 46.99 8.67
C SER A 28 1.87 45.55 8.61
N LEU A 29 2.46 44.76 7.71
CA LEU A 29 2.33 43.31 7.70
C LEU A 29 3.01 42.78 8.96
N ALA A 30 2.28 42.82 10.07
CA ALA A 30 2.69 42.34 11.37
C ALA A 30 3.08 40.86 11.25
N GLN A 31 4.38 40.61 11.18
CA GLN A 31 4.91 39.25 11.05
C GLN A 31 4.49 38.45 12.28
N PRO A 32 3.75 37.33 12.13
CA PRO A 32 3.27 36.59 13.28
C PRO A 32 4.46 36.06 14.09
N ALA A 33 4.44 36.34 15.41
CA ALA A 33 5.55 36.05 16.31
C ALA A 33 6.03 34.59 16.17
N ARG A 34 7.37 34.40 16.11
CA ARG A 34 8.00 33.15 15.63
C ARG A 34 7.62 31.87 16.40
N GLY A 35 7.03 31.96 17.60
CA GLY A 35 6.51 30.81 18.36
C GLY A 35 5.13 30.28 17.94
N GLN A 36 4.29 31.05 17.23
CA GLN A 36 2.87 30.70 17.02
C GLN A 36 2.64 29.54 16.02
N ARG A 37 3.56 29.27 15.10
CA ARG A 37 3.35 28.27 14.02
C ARG A 37 3.31 26.82 14.50
N GLU A 38 4.09 26.45 15.50
CA GLU A 38 4.17 25.05 15.95
C GLU A 38 2.86 24.53 16.57
N GLY A 39 2.19 25.36 17.37
CA GLY A 39 0.94 24.97 18.03
C GLY A 39 -0.19 24.65 17.05
N TRP A 40 -0.22 25.33 15.89
CA TRP A 40 -1.18 25.03 14.83
C TRP A 40 -0.89 23.68 14.16
N VAL A 41 0.37 23.39 13.81
CA VAL A 41 0.76 22.11 13.20
C VAL A 41 0.49 20.93 14.15
N LYS A 42 0.85 21.06 15.44
CA LYS A 42 0.66 20.02 16.46
C LYS A 42 -0.84 19.71 16.70
N ARG A 43 -1.72 20.72 16.64
CA ARG A 43 -3.18 20.52 16.68
C ARG A 43 -3.71 19.86 15.40
N ALA A 44 -3.26 20.32 14.23
CA ALA A 44 -3.71 19.79 12.94
C ALA A 44 -3.33 18.32 12.72
N THR A 45 -2.16 17.86 13.18
CA THR A 45 -1.79 16.44 13.13
C THR A 45 -2.57 15.59 14.12
N SER A 46 -2.84 16.11 15.32
CA SER A 46 -3.69 15.43 16.31
C SER A 46 -5.12 15.18 15.78
N VAL A 47 -5.77 16.21 15.25
CA VAL A 47 -7.14 16.10 14.67
C VAL A 47 -7.18 15.12 13.51
N LYS A 48 -6.20 15.17 12.59
CA LYS A 48 -6.10 14.20 11.48
C LYS A 48 -5.91 12.76 11.97
N ARG A 49 -5.14 12.54 13.04
CA ARG A 49 -4.92 11.22 13.61
C ARG A 49 -6.19 10.64 14.25
N ALA A 50 -6.95 11.46 14.98
CA ALA A 50 -8.24 11.07 15.55
C ALA A 50 -9.28 10.72 14.46
N ALA A 51 -9.43 11.57 13.44
CA ALA A 51 -10.34 11.32 12.31
C ALA A 51 -9.95 10.07 11.48
N ASN A 52 -8.67 9.71 11.47
CA ASN A 52 -8.19 8.46 10.86
C ASN A 52 -8.51 7.20 11.70
N HIS A 53 -8.58 7.32 13.03
CA HIS A 53 -9.00 6.23 13.91
C HIS A 53 -10.50 5.95 13.83
N SER A 54 -11.33 6.95 13.50
CA SER A 54 -12.79 6.82 13.36
C SER A 54 -13.26 6.25 12.01
N ARG A 55 -12.38 5.75 11.13
CA ARG A 55 -12.82 5.03 9.91
C ARG A 55 -13.46 3.70 10.31
N PRO A 56 -14.70 3.37 9.89
CA PRO A 56 -15.35 2.12 10.26
C PRO A 56 -14.58 0.89 9.77
N PHE A 57 -14.82 -0.25 10.42
CA PHE A 57 -14.31 -1.56 9.98
C PHE A 57 -15.19 -2.13 8.86
N ALA A 58 -14.57 -2.77 7.87
CA ALA A 58 -15.27 -3.47 6.81
C ALA A 58 -15.76 -4.86 7.28
N ASP A 59 -14.95 -5.55 8.10
CA ASP A 59 -15.31 -6.82 8.74
C ASP A 59 -15.61 -6.62 10.23
N ARG A 60 -16.78 -7.10 10.66
CA ARG A 60 -17.20 -7.11 12.07
C ARG A 60 -16.31 -7.97 12.96
N ASN A 61 -15.63 -8.98 12.41
CA ASN A 61 -14.70 -9.81 13.17
C ASN A 61 -13.36 -9.11 13.39
N VAL A 62 -12.87 -8.34 12.40
CA VAL A 62 -11.75 -7.41 12.59
C VAL A 62 -12.08 -6.39 13.70
N ALA A 63 -13.28 -5.80 13.70
CA ALA A 63 -13.72 -4.91 14.78
C ALA A 63 -13.63 -5.57 16.17
N LYS A 64 -14.20 -6.77 16.34
CA LYS A 64 -14.12 -7.54 17.61
C LYS A 64 -12.69 -7.81 18.06
N VAL A 65 -11.78 -8.14 17.14
CA VAL A 65 -10.36 -8.35 17.48
C VAL A 65 -9.71 -7.03 17.90
N PHE A 66 -10.04 -5.91 17.25
CA PHE A 66 -9.58 -4.60 17.66
C PHE A 66 -10.06 -4.18 19.05
N ASP A 67 -11.32 -4.49 19.40
CA ASP A 67 -11.92 -4.18 20.69
C ASP A 67 -11.45 -5.10 21.83
N ALA A 68 -10.75 -6.19 21.51
CA ALA A 68 -10.15 -7.12 22.47
C ALA A 68 -8.67 -6.81 22.81
N TYR A 69 -8.07 -5.78 22.19
CA TYR A 69 -6.70 -5.35 22.52
C TYR A 69 -6.67 -4.34 23.67
N PRO A 70 -5.64 -4.37 24.56
CA PRO A 70 -5.38 -3.30 25.52
C PRO A 70 -5.25 -1.93 24.83
N ASP A 71 -5.69 -0.85 25.48
CA ASP A 71 -5.86 0.47 24.84
C ASP A 71 -4.60 1.01 24.14
N ALA A 72 -3.42 0.83 24.75
CA ALA A 72 -2.14 1.28 24.16
C ALA A 72 -1.81 0.53 22.87
N VAL A 73 -2.00 -0.80 22.86
CA VAL A 73 -1.89 -1.68 21.69
C VAL A 73 -2.94 -1.30 20.64
N ARG A 74 -4.22 -1.17 21.06
CA ARG A 74 -5.36 -0.81 20.19
C ARG A 74 -5.12 0.51 19.47
N ALA A 75 -4.72 1.56 20.19
CA ALA A 75 -4.40 2.87 19.62
C ALA A 75 -3.20 2.83 18.66
N LYS A 76 -2.19 2.00 18.93
CA LYS A 76 -1.04 1.83 18.02
C LYS A 76 -1.45 1.08 16.75
N LEU A 77 -2.17 -0.04 16.87
CA LEU A 77 -2.71 -0.82 15.74
C LEU A 77 -3.69 -0.01 14.89
N LEU A 78 -4.57 0.81 15.49
CA LEU A 78 -5.47 1.72 14.76
C LEU A 78 -4.67 2.77 13.97
N THR A 79 -3.53 3.22 14.50
CA THR A 79 -2.61 4.11 13.77
C THR A 79 -1.98 3.38 12.56
N LEU A 80 -1.53 2.13 12.73
CA LEU A 80 -0.99 1.31 11.63
C LEU A 80 -2.05 1.04 10.54
N ARG A 81 -3.26 0.63 10.94
CA ARG A 81 -4.43 0.44 10.06
C ARG A 81 -4.69 1.66 9.19
N ALA A 82 -4.79 2.84 9.82
CA ALA A 82 -5.01 4.08 9.09
C ALA A 82 -3.92 4.35 8.05
N MET A 83 -2.64 4.16 8.40
CA MET A 83 -1.54 4.35 7.45
C MET A 83 -1.55 3.34 6.29
N ILE A 84 -2.03 2.11 6.50
CA ILE A 84 -2.19 1.12 5.42
C ILE A 84 -3.27 1.61 4.45
N LEU A 85 -4.47 1.93 4.96
CA LEU A 85 -5.61 2.39 4.15
C LEU A 85 -5.35 3.74 3.46
N GLU A 86 -4.67 4.67 4.11
CA GLU A 86 -4.25 5.96 3.53
C GLU A 86 -3.19 5.82 2.44
N THR A 87 -2.29 4.84 2.56
CA THR A 87 -1.22 4.63 1.58
C THR A 87 -1.77 3.94 0.35
N ALA A 88 -2.66 2.94 0.50
CA ALA A 88 -3.36 2.31 -0.61
C ALA A 88 -4.17 3.32 -1.44
N ALA A 89 -4.91 4.21 -0.77
CA ALA A 89 -5.71 5.26 -1.41
C ALA A 89 -4.89 6.38 -2.10
N LYS A 90 -3.55 6.27 -2.13
CA LYS A 90 -2.61 7.20 -2.78
C LYS A 90 -1.70 6.50 -3.79
N LEU A 91 -1.95 5.23 -4.11
CA LEU A 91 -1.11 4.43 -5.00
C LEU A 91 -1.93 3.87 -6.15
N ASP A 92 -1.60 4.31 -7.36
CA ASP A 92 -2.21 3.83 -8.59
C ASP A 92 -2.01 2.32 -8.76
N GLY A 93 -3.03 1.64 -9.28
CA GLY A 93 -3.03 0.19 -9.47
C GLY A 93 -3.19 -0.66 -8.21
N VAL A 94 -3.17 -0.07 -6.99
CA VAL A 94 -3.42 -0.84 -5.74
C VAL A 94 -4.92 -1.10 -5.54
N GLY A 95 -5.77 -0.11 -5.81
CA GLY A 95 -7.22 -0.21 -5.62
C GLY A 95 -7.66 -0.25 -4.15
N PRO A 96 -8.93 -0.58 -3.86
CA PRO A 96 -9.40 -0.77 -2.49
C PRO A 96 -8.80 -2.04 -1.88
N LEU A 97 -8.47 -1.98 -0.59
CA LEU A 97 -8.00 -3.14 0.16
C LEU A 97 -9.18 -3.90 0.78
N GLU A 98 -9.08 -5.23 0.75
CA GLU A 98 -9.88 -6.10 1.59
C GLU A 98 -9.28 -6.12 3.00
N GLU A 99 -10.14 -5.95 4.00
CA GLU A 99 -9.82 -6.00 5.43
C GLU A 99 -10.52 -7.22 6.04
N THR A 100 -9.72 -8.15 6.58
CA THR A 100 -10.18 -9.48 7.02
C THR A 100 -9.29 -10.03 8.14
N LEU A 101 -9.59 -11.22 8.66
CA LEU A 101 -8.73 -11.95 9.59
C LEU A 101 -8.00 -13.12 8.92
N LYS A 102 -6.68 -13.18 9.06
CA LYS A 102 -5.88 -14.39 8.79
C LYS A 102 -5.17 -14.82 10.07
N TRP A 103 -5.32 -16.09 10.46
CA TRP A 103 -4.77 -16.62 11.72
C TRP A 103 -5.20 -15.84 12.97
N GLY A 104 -6.41 -15.24 12.94
CA GLY A 104 -6.93 -14.35 13.99
C GLY A 104 -6.41 -12.91 13.96
N GLN A 105 -5.54 -12.55 13.01
CA GLN A 105 -4.88 -11.23 12.95
C GLN A 105 -5.50 -10.33 11.87
N PRO A 106 -5.73 -9.03 12.15
CA PRO A 106 -6.10 -8.03 11.15
C PRO A 106 -5.16 -8.02 9.95
N SER A 107 -5.74 -8.27 8.77
CA SER A 107 -5.05 -8.56 7.52
C SER A 107 -5.59 -7.67 6.40
N TYR A 108 -4.70 -7.11 5.59
CA TYR A 108 -5.00 -6.21 4.50
C TYR A 108 -4.48 -6.79 3.19
N LEU A 109 -5.36 -6.98 2.22
CA LEU A 109 -5.07 -7.66 0.96
C LEU A 109 -5.47 -6.79 -0.24
N THR A 110 -4.70 -6.91 -1.33
CA THR A 110 -5.01 -6.33 -2.63
C THR A 110 -5.80 -7.34 -3.49
N THR A 111 -6.91 -7.90 -3.00
CA THR A 111 -7.59 -9.03 -3.67
C THR A 111 -8.23 -8.66 -5.01
N GLN A 112 -8.68 -7.42 -5.18
CA GLN A 112 -9.27 -6.96 -6.44
C GLN A 112 -8.22 -6.70 -7.54
N SER A 113 -7.03 -6.24 -7.18
CA SER A 113 -5.97 -5.81 -8.12
C SER A 113 -4.83 -6.81 -8.27
N GLY A 114 -4.65 -7.72 -7.31
CA GLY A 114 -3.50 -8.63 -7.23
C GLY A 114 -2.15 -7.94 -7.04
N SER A 115 -2.11 -6.63 -6.78
CA SER A 115 -0.89 -5.81 -6.92
C SER A 115 0.20 -6.10 -5.88
N GLY A 116 -0.16 -6.62 -4.69
CA GLY A 116 0.69 -6.60 -3.51
C GLY A 116 0.62 -7.83 -2.61
N SER A 117 1.61 -7.91 -1.72
CA SER A 117 1.71 -8.92 -0.68
C SER A 117 0.77 -8.59 0.50
N THR A 118 0.22 -9.60 1.18
CA THR A 118 -0.64 -9.38 2.35
C THR A 118 0.14 -8.71 3.48
N ILE A 119 -0.36 -7.58 3.99
CA ILE A 119 0.12 -6.95 5.23
C ILE A 119 -0.76 -7.42 6.39
N ARG A 120 -0.17 -7.72 7.55
CA ARG A 120 -0.91 -7.95 8.81
C ARG A 120 -0.40 -7.06 9.92
N ILE A 121 -1.22 -6.84 10.93
CA ILE A 121 -0.81 -6.17 12.18
C ILE A 121 -1.38 -6.93 13.38
N ASP A 122 -0.60 -7.06 14.46
CA ASP A 122 -1.00 -7.67 15.73
C ASP A 122 -0.05 -7.22 16.85
N ARG A 123 -0.36 -7.52 18.12
CA ARG A 123 0.60 -7.43 19.22
C ARG A 123 1.66 -8.53 19.14
N VAL A 124 2.82 -8.29 19.74
CA VAL A 124 3.85 -9.31 19.92
C VAL A 124 3.46 -10.19 21.11
N LYS A 125 3.16 -11.48 20.89
CA LYS A 125 2.66 -12.38 21.97
C LYS A 125 3.62 -12.61 23.15
N ALA A 126 4.84 -12.12 23.08
CA ALA A 126 5.86 -12.21 24.14
C ALA A 126 6.20 -10.85 24.76
N ASP A 127 5.54 -9.77 24.33
CA ASP A 127 5.80 -8.39 24.75
C ASP A 127 4.53 -7.57 24.54
N ASP A 128 3.79 -7.30 25.63
CA ASP A 128 2.50 -6.62 25.57
C ASP A 128 2.59 -5.12 25.24
N ASP A 129 3.79 -4.52 25.33
CA ASP A 129 4.04 -3.13 24.90
C ASP A 129 4.60 -3.05 23.47
N ARG A 130 4.70 -4.17 22.74
CA ARG A 130 5.08 -4.19 21.33
C ARG A 130 3.96 -4.61 20.39
N VAL A 131 3.88 -3.91 19.28
CA VAL A 131 3.10 -4.31 18.10
C VAL A 131 3.98 -4.48 16.89
N ALA A 132 3.54 -5.29 15.94
CA ALA A 132 4.30 -5.60 14.74
C ALA A 132 3.45 -5.50 13.48
N MET A 133 4.07 -5.02 12.41
CA MET A 133 3.55 -5.18 11.05
C MET A 133 4.24 -6.37 10.40
N TYR A 134 3.48 -7.40 10.05
CA TYR A 134 3.98 -8.64 9.48
C TYR A 134 3.77 -8.69 7.96
N PHE A 135 4.75 -9.26 7.28
CA PHE A 135 4.79 -9.44 5.82
C PHE A 135 4.91 -10.93 5.47
N HIS A 136 4.81 -11.27 4.19
CA HIS A 136 4.95 -12.64 3.73
C HIS A 136 6.41 -13.09 3.71
N CYS A 137 6.75 -14.16 4.44
CA CYS A 137 8.15 -14.58 4.65
C CYS A 137 8.86 -15.13 3.40
N GLN A 138 8.13 -15.53 2.35
CA GLN A 138 8.69 -15.89 1.05
C GLN A 138 8.92 -14.66 0.13
N THR A 139 9.00 -13.45 0.71
CA THR A 139 9.29 -12.21 -0.02
C THR A 139 10.50 -11.49 0.56
N ASP A 140 11.27 -10.89 -0.33
CA ASP A 140 12.43 -10.05 -0.08
C ASP A 140 12.11 -8.73 0.66
N LEU A 141 10.82 -8.38 0.82
CA LEU A 141 10.35 -7.11 1.41
C LEU A 141 11.10 -6.69 2.67
N VAL A 142 11.25 -7.57 3.67
CA VAL A 142 11.89 -7.20 4.95
C VAL A 142 13.41 -7.01 4.83
N LEU A 143 14.05 -7.62 3.83
CA LEU A 143 15.46 -7.36 3.49
C LEU A 143 15.60 -6.00 2.82
N THR A 144 14.78 -5.73 1.79
CA THR A 144 14.72 -4.41 1.13
C THR A 144 14.41 -3.27 2.11
N PHE A 145 13.56 -3.51 3.11
CA PHE A 145 13.27 -2.49 4.14
C PHE A 145 14.49 -2.21 5.02
N ARG A 146 15.24 -3.24 5.42
CA ARG A 146 16.50 -3.09 6.19
C ARG A 146 17.55 -2.32 5.40
N GLU A 147 17.69 -2.58 4.10
CA GLU A 147 18.61 -1.87 3.21
C GLU A 147 18.26 -0.38 3.09
N LEU A 148 16.97 -0.06 2.94
CA LEU A 148 16.48 1.32 2.82
C LEU A 148 16.47 2.10 4.15
N TYR A 149 16.22 1.41 5.26
CA TYR A 149 15.93 2.03 6.57
C TYR A 149 16.57 1.28 7.76
N PRO A 150 17.91 1.06 7.77
CA PRO A 150 18.57 0.22 8.78
C PRO A 150 18.52 0.81 10.20
N ALA A 151 18.59 2.14 10.32
CA ALA A 151 18.63 2.86 11.59
C ALA A 151 17.30 3.55 11.96
N GLN A 152 16.25 3.43 11.12
CA GLN A 152 14.97 4.12 11.34
C GLN A 152 13.85 3.21 11.83
N MET A 153 13.98 1.89 11.70
CA MET A 153 12.97 0.90 12.07
C MET A 153 13.64 -0.34 12.67
N GLU A 154 12.93 -1.03 13.57
CA GLU A 154 13.37 -2.29 14.16
C GLU A 154 12.69 -3.48 13.46
N TYR A 155 13.40 -4.61 13.31
CA TYR A 155 12.96 -5.71 12.44
C TYR A 155 12.97 -7.08 13.14
N GLY A 156 11.77 -7.58 13.46
CA GLY A 156 11.57 -8.90 14.06
C GLY A 156 11.76 -10.02 13.03
N GLY A 157 12.93 -10.67 13.05
CA GLY A 157 13.30 -11.74 12.11
C GLY A 157 13.21 -11.28 10.65
N ASN A 158 12.91 -12.18 9.72
CA ASN A 158 12.76 -11.85 8.29
C ASN A 158 11.29 -11.64 7.88
N ARG A 159 10.41 -11.26 8.82
CA ARG A 159 8.95 -11.21 8.57
C ARG A 159 8.20 -10.02 9.16
N SER A 160 8.85 -9.12 9.91
CA SER A 160 8.14 -8.04 10.61
C SER A 160 8.96 -6.77 10.84
N ILE A 161 8.27 -5.63 10.87
CA ILE A 161 8.73 -4.37 11.49
C ILE A 161 8.08 -4.27 12.87
N LEU A 162 8.84 -3.86 13.90
CA LEU A 162 8.38 -3.74 15.29
C LEU A 162 8.17 -2.27 15.69
N PHE A 163 7.22 -2.02 16.61
CA PHE A 163 6.95 -0.71 17.19
C PHE A 163 6.51 -0.84 18.65
N GLU A 164 7.14 -0.08 19.55
CA GLU A 164 6.63 0.11 20.91
C GLU A 164 5.25 0.80 20.89
N THR A 165 4.38 0.54 21.86
CA THR A 165 3.09 1.22 22.11
C THR A 165 3.26 2.72 22.36
N THR A 166 4.36 3.13 23.00
CA THR A 166 4.63 4.54 23.37
C THR A 166 5.39 5.32 22.29
N ALA A 167 6.29 4.68 21.55
CA ALA A 167 7.19 5.35 20.61
C ALA A 167 6.49 6.01 19.41
N LYS A 168 7.14 7.03 18.82
CA LYS A 168 6.70 7.66 17.56
C LYS A 168 7.03 6.74 16.39
N ILE A 169 6.09 6.59 15.46
CA ILE A 169 6.31 5.84 14.23
C ILE A 169 7.06 6.72 13.21
N PRO A 170 8.07 6.20 12.50
CA PRO A 170 8.74 6.90 11.40
C PRO A 170 7.85 6.92 10.14
N GLU A 171 6.78 7.74 10.16
CA GLU A 171 5.70 7.70 9.16
C GLU A 171 6.17 7.67 7.69
N LYS A 172 7.18 8.47 7.33
CA LYS A 172 7.69 8.51 5.93
C LYS A 172 8.29 7.17 5.50
N ALA A 173 9.10 6.54 6.36
CA ALA A 173 9.73 5.26 6.07
C ALA A 173 8.68 4.13 6.04
N LEU A 174 7.78 4.10 7.04
CA LEU A 174 6.75 3.07 7.10
C LEU A 174 5.76 3.16 5.92
N ARG A 175 5.32 4.37 5.53
CA ARG A 175 4.44 4.54 4.36
C ARG A 175 5.12 4.09 3.07
N HIS A 176 6.44 4.26 2.94
CA HIS A 176 7.19 3.67 1.82
C HIS A 176 7.18 2.13 1.89
N CYS A 177 7.49 1.53 3.03
CA CYS A 177 7.43 0.06 3.22
C CYS A 177 6.04 -0.54 2.95
N ILE A 178 4.97 0.13 3.39
CA ILE A 178 3.58 -0.23 3.06
C ILE A 178 3.38 -0.18 1.54
N GLY A 179 3.76 0.92 0.88
CA GLY A 179 3.61 1.05 -0.57
C GLY A 179 4.40 0.01 -1.37
N LEU A 180 5.62 -0.32 -0.92
CA LEU A 180 6.42 -1.41 -1.47
C LEU A 180 5.72 -2.76 -1.33
N ALA A 181 5.13 -3.07 -0.17
CA ALA A 181 4.38 -4.30 0.05
C ALA A 181 3.10 -4.37 -0.82
N LEU A 182 2.30 -3.30 -0.86
CA LEU A 182 1.05 -3.22 -1.63
C LEU A 182 1.25 -3.20 -3.17
N THR A 183 2.47 -3.00 -3.65
CA THR A 183 2.84 -3.03 -5.07
C THR A 183 3.81 -4.16 -5.44
N TYR A 184 4.06 -5.10 -4.52
CA TYR A 184 5.10 -6.13 -4.65
C TYR A 184 4.96 -6.98 -5.93
N HIS A 185 3.78 -7.53 -6.20
CA HIS A 185 3.56 -8.40 -7.36
C HIS A 185 3.54 -7.61 -8.67
N ALA A 186 2.96 -6.40 -8.68
CA ALA A 186 2.98 -5.52 -9.85
C ALA A 186 4.43 -5.19 -10.28
N ARG A 187 5.30 -4.83 -9.33
CA ARG A 187 6.71 -4.53 -9.60
C ARG A 187 7.52 -5.78 -9.99
N LYS A 188 7.22 -6.95 -9.42
CA LYS A 188 7.88 -8.22 -9.76
C LYS A 188 7.46 -8.79 -11.12
N GLY A 189 6.21 -8.57 -11.54
CA GLY A 189 5.73 -8.96 -12.88
C GLY A 189 6.27 -8.05 -14.00
N GLY A 190 6.39 -6.74 -13.74
CA GLY A 190 6.85 -5.75 -14.72
C GLY A 190 8.30 -5.91 -15.19
N SER A 191 9.15 -6.60 -14.41
CA SER A 191 10.53 -6.94 -14.82
C SER A 191 10.61 -8.25 -15.60
N GLN A 192 9.85 -9.29 -15.21
CA GLN A 192 9.91 -10.62 -15.84
C GLN A 192 9.35 -10.65 -17.28
N ASN A 193 8.43 -9.74 -17.63
CA ASN A 193 7.84 -9.72 -18.98
C ASN A 193 8.70 -8.99 -20.05
N LYS A 194 9.92 -8.53 -19.72
CA LYS A 194 10.78 -7.79 -20.68
C LYS A 194 11.74 -8.66 -21.48
N ASP A 195 12.20 -9.80 -20.96
CA ASP A 195 13.13 -10.68 -21.69
C ASP A 195 12.42 -11.56 -22.75
N VAL A 196 11.22 -12.04 -22.45
CA VAL A 196 10.46 -12.94 -23.33
C VAL A 196 10.22 -12.33 -24.73
N SER A 197 10.12 -11.00 -24.83
CA SER A 197 9.86 -10.31 -26.08
C SER A 197 11.07 -10.17 -27.02
N LYS A 198 12.29 -10.56 -26.61
CA LYS A 198 13.49 -10.48 -27.47
C LYS A 198 13.77 -11.75 -28.30
N ASN A 199 13.27 -12.92 -27.89
CA ASN A 199 13.61 -14.19 -28.53
C ASN A 199 12.57 -14.71 -29.55
N LYS A 200 11.76 -13.82 -30.15
CA LYS A 200 10.71 -14.19 -31.11
C LYS A 200 11.00 -13.76 -32.56
N SER A 201 12.25 -13.95 -33.01
CA SER A 201 12.68 -13.63 -34.38
C SER A 201 13.60 -14.69 -35.01
N ALA A 202 13.49 -15.97 -34.62
CA ALA A 202 14.24 -17.06 -35.25
C ALA A 202 13.52 -18.43 -35.16
N SER A 203 12.65 -18.72 -36.14
CA SER A 203 12.58 -20.01 -36.85
C SER A 203 11.32 -20.08 -37.74
N ALA A 204 11.51 -20.47 -39.00
CA ALA A 204 10.42 -20.76 -39.93
C ALA A 204 10.88 -21.84 -40.93
N LYS A 205 9.91 -22.59 -41.50
CA LYS A 205 10.06 -23.84 -42.29
C LYS A 205 10.30 -25.08 -41.41
N LYS A 206 9.70 -26.25 -41.68
CA LYS A 206 8.57 -26.62 -42.59
C LYS A 206 7.85 -27.88 -42.03
N PRO A 207 6.69 -28.30 -42.57
CA PRO A 207 5.78 -29.25 -41.89
C PRO A 207 6.05 -30.73 -42.20
N ILE A 208 5.49 -31.62 -41.36
CA ILE A 208 5.31 -33.05 -41.69
C ILE A 208 3.85 -33.48 -41.47
N SER A 209 3.22 -33.83 -42.59
CA SER A 209 2.12 -34.78 -42.86
C SER A 209 1.16 -35.24 -41.75
N VAL A 210 -0.14 -35.18 -42.08
CA VAL A 210 -1.24 -35.85 -41.36
C VAL A 210 -1.46 -37.26 -41.95
N LYS A 211 -1.74 -38.26 -41.10
CA LYS A 211 -2.45 -39.49 -41.50
C LYS A 211 -3.49 -39.89 -40.45
N THR A 212 -4.61 -40.45 -40.92
CA THR A 212 -5.84 -40.70 -40.16
C THR A 212 -6.25 -42.17 -40.30
N THR A 213 -6.59 -42.82 -39.17
CA THR A 213 -7.59 -43.92 -38.99
C THR A 213 -7.41 -44.48 -37.55
N ALA A 214 -8.34 -45.12 -36.82
CA ALA A 214 -9.81 -45.26 -36.79
C ALA A 214 -10.16 -46.69 -36.31
N SER A 215 -10.61 -46.84 -35.05
CA SER A 215 -11.38 -48.00 -34.50
C SER A 215 -10.69 -49.39 -34.45
N LYS A 216 -10.92 -50.32 -33.50
CA LYS A 216 -12.20 -50.92 -33.05
C LYS A 216 -11.96 -52.06 -32.01
N LYS A 217 -12.97 -52.36 -31.16
CA LYS A 217 -13.09 -53.50 -30.17
C LYS A 217 -12.11 -53.47 -28.96
N ARG A 218 -12.52 -53.74 -27.70
CA ARG A 218 -13.22 -54.89 -27.04
C ARG A 218 -12.23 -56.05 -26.82
N GLU A 219 -11.93 -56.48 -25.59
CA GLU A 219 -12.81 -57.26 -24.69
C GLU A 219 -12.81 -56.80 -23.21
N SER A 220 -13.39 -57.59 -22.30
CA SER A 220 -13.81 -57.21 -20.94
C SER A 220 -13.23 -58.07 -19.80
N ALA A 221 -12.99 -57.46 -18.64
CA ALA A 221 -12.94 -58.16 -17.34
C ALA A 221 -13.43 -57.24 -16.21
N THR A 222 -14.37 -57.73 -15.40
CA THR A 222 -14.87 -57.09 -14.17
C THR A 222 -14.71 -58.06 -12.98
N PRO A 223 -15.28 -57.77 -11.79
CA PRO A 223 -14.66 -57.00 -10.71
C PRO A 223 -14.18 -57.91 -9.56
N ASN A 224 -13.46 -57.37 -8.56
CA ASN A 224 -13.26 -58.11 -7.30
C ASN A 224 -13.24 -57.23 -6.02
N LYS A 225 -14.20 -57.55 -5.14
CA LYS A 225 -14.44 -57.16 -3.72
C LYS A 225 -15.57 -58.10 -3.23
N PRO A 226 -15.78 -58.33 -1.91
CA PRO A 226 -15.24 -57.64 -0.73
C PRO A 226 -14.25 -58.58 0.01
N ALA A 227 -14.19 -58.86 1.33
CA ALA A 227 -14.94 -58.40 2.51
C ALA A 227 -14.21 -58.68 3.84
N LEU A 228 -14.45 -57.83 4.86
CA LEU A 228 -14.28 -58.10 6.31
C LEU A 228 -12.81 -58.34 6.79
N ARG A 229 -12.44 -58.28 8.08
CA ARG A 229 -13.21 -58.09 9.34
C ARG A 229 -12.33 -57.43 10.43
N THR A 230 -12.87 -56.50 11.24
CA THR A 230 -12.57 -56.22 12.68
C THR A 230 -11.11 -56.07 13.19
N ARG A 231 -10.79 -55.25 14.20
CA ARG A 231 -11.57 -54.90 15.41
C ARG A 231 -11.61 -53.41 15.75
N ARG A 232 -12.63 -53.07 16.53
CA ARG A 232 -12.89 -51.79 17.21
C ARG A 232 -12.31 -51.86 18.62
N ALA A 233 -11.64 -50.80 19.07
CA ALA A 233 -11.33 -50.56 20.47
C ALA A 233 -12.04 -49.27 20.91
N GLN A 234 -12.43 -49.18 22.18
CA GLN A 234 -13.06 -48.00 22.78
C GLN A 234 -12.29 -47.58 24.04
N PRO A 235 -12.14 -46.28 24.29
CA PRO A 235 -12.26 -45.70 25.62
C PRO A 235 -13.71 -45.28 25.91
N SER A 236 -13.97 -44.99 27.19
CA SER A 236 -15.26 -44.62 27.78
C SER A 236 -15.84 -43.31 27.27
#